data_AF-A0A0M2K5E7-F1
#
_entry.id   AF-A0A0M2K5E7-F1
#
_cell.length_a   1.000
_cell.length_b   1.000
_cell.length_c   1.000
_cell.angle_alpha   90.00
_cell.angle_beta   90.00
_cell.angle_gamma   90.00
#
_symmetry.space_group_name_H-M   'P 1'
#
loop_
_entity.id
_entity.type
_entity.pdbx_description
1 polymer ?
#
loop_
_entity_poly.entity_id
_entity_poly.type
_entity_poly.pdbx_seq_one_letter_code
_entity_poly.pdbx_strand_id
1 'polypeptide(L)'
;MDNVIQLVPSKWVAESLLIAITGLKKNTIKAARDHSWMEGREYKHVSANGQPYDNSMCFYDWKLIEKWIERQPAAIPRKKSA
;
A
#
# COMPACT_ATOMS: atom_id res chain seq x y z
N MET A 1 -24.65 1.07 29.49
CA MET A 1 -23.25 1.13 29.01
C MET A 1 -23.27 0.61 27.59
N ASP A 2 -23.05 1.49 26.62
CA ASP A 2 -23.04 1.08 25.23
C ASP A 2 -21.75 0.34 24.93
N ASN A 3 -21.88 -0.82 24.29
CA ASN A 3 -20.76 -1.68 23.97
C ASN A 3 -20.16 -1.20 22.64
N VAL A 4 -19.12 -0.38 22.71
CA VAL A 4 -18.45 0.17 21.52
C VAL A 4 -17.41 -0.82 21.02
N ILE A 5 -17.61 -1.33 19.79
CA ILE A 5 -16.64 -2.19 19.11
C ILE A 5 -15.84 -1.34 18.12
N GLN A 6 -14.55 -1.15 18.40
CA GLN A 6 -13.62 -0.51 17.47
C GLN A 6 -13.05 -1.54 16.49
N LEU A 7 -13.42 -1.42 15.22
CA LEU A 7 -12.83 -2.22 14.16
C LEU A 7 -11.52 -1.60 13.69
N VAL A 8 -10.49 -2.43 13.57
CA VAL A 8 -9.21 -2.05 12.99
C VAL A 8 -8.97 -2.86 11.72
N PRO A 9 -8.37 -2.26 10.68
CA PRO A 9 -8.01 -3.02 9.48
C PRO A 9 -7.08 -4.19 9.81
N SER A 10 -7.28 -5.31 9.11
CA SER A 10 -6.33 -6.42 9.11
C SER A 10 -4.96 -5.97 8.59
N LYS A 11 -3.91 -6.76 8.88
CA LYS A 11 -2.56 -6.49 8.36
C LYS A 11 -2.58 -6.31 6.84
N TRP A 12 -3.16 -7.26 6.13
CA TRP A 12 -3.32 -7.23 4.69
C TRP A 12 -4.65 -6.55 4.33
N VAL A 13 -4.59 -5.44 3.62
CA VAL A 13 -5.76 -4.67 3.16
C VAL A 13 -5.84 -4.60 1.65
N ALA A 14 -7.05 -4.48 1.10
CA ALA A 14 -7.25 -4.26 -0.33
C ALA A 14 -6.75 -2.88 -0.77
N GLU A 15 -6.49 -2.71 -2.07
CA GLU A 15 -6.01 -1.46 -2.66
C GLU A 15 -6.91 -0.26 -2.29
N SER A 16 -8.24 -0.41 -2.35
CA SER A 16 -9.18 0.67 -2.02
C SER A 16 -9.08 1.14 -0.57
N LEU A 17 -8.88 0.22 0.37
CA LEU A 17 -8.72 0.55 1.78
C LEU A 17 -7.34 1.16 2.06
N LEU A 18 -6.28 0.68 1.40
CA LEU A 18 -4.97 1.33 1.47
C LEU A 18 -5.03 2.79 0.98
N ILE A 19 -5.74 3.04 -0.12
CA ILE A 19 -5.98 4.39 -0.65
C ILE A 19 -6.73 5.24 0.38
N ALA A 20 -7.76 4.69 1.02
CA ALA A 20 -8.52 5.41 2.04
C ALA A 20 -7.69 5.74 3.30
N ILE A 21 -6.79 4.84 3.71
CA ILE A 21 -5.92 5.04 4.88
C ILE A 21 -4.80 6.05 4.58
N THR A 22 -4.09 5.86 3.46
CA THR A 22 -2.83 6.57 3.18
C THR A 22 -2.97 7.78 2.25
N GLY A 23 -4.08 7.87 1.51
CA GLY A 23 -4.29 8.87 0.45
C GLY A 23 -3.46 8.64 -0.82
N LEU A 24 -2.70 7.54 -0.93
CA LEU A 24 -1.93 7.23 -2.13
C LEU A 24 -2.86 7.00 -3.34
N LYS A 25 -2.39 7.38 -4.53
CA LYS A 25 -3.12 7.10 -5.79
C LYS A 25 -2.73 5.73 -6.34
N LYS A 26 -3.66 5.08 -7.05
CA LYS A 26 -3.44 3.81 -7.76
C LYS A 26 -2.14 3.77 -8.59
N ASN A 27 -1.87 4.82 -9.36
CA ASN A 27 -0.64 4.89 -10.16
C ASN A 27 0.62 4.94 -9.29
N THR A 28 0.57 5.63 -8.15
CA THR A 28 1.67 5.68 -7.17
C THR A 28 1.89 4.32 -6.52
N ILE A 29 0.81 3.62 -6.15
CA ILE A 29 0.87 2.26 -5.61
C ILE A 29 1.51 1.30 -6.61
N LYS A 30 1.13 1.39 -7.89
CA LYS A 30 1.74 0.59 -8.96
C LYS A 30 3.24 0.89 -9.08
N ALA A 31 3.61 2.16 -9.21
CA ALA A 31 5.03 2.55 -9.28
C ALA A 31 5.82 2.11 -8.04
N ALA A 32 5.22 2.17 -6.85
CA ALA A 32 5.86 1.71 -5.64
C ALA A 32 6.09 0.19 -5.65
N ARG A 33 5.14 -0.62 -6.16
CA ARG A 33 5.36 -2.07 -6.37
C ARG A 33 6.50 -2.36 -7.36
N ASP A 34 6.62 -1.55 -8.40
CA ASP A 34 7.63 -1.75 -9.45
C ASP A 34 9.04 -1.34 -9.00
N HIS A 35 9.17 -0.43 -8.02
CA HIS A 35 10.45 0.21 -7.70
C HIS A 35 10.88 0.15 -6.23
N SER A 36 9.96 0.05 -5.28
CA SER A 36 10.23 0.35 -3.86
C SER A 36 9.74 -0.70 -2.88
N TRP A 37 8.65 -1.38 -3.21
CA TRP A 37 7.99 -2.34 -2.35
C TRP A 37 8.34 -3.76 -2.79
N MET A 38 8.43 -4.66 -1.81
CA MET A 38 8.77 -6.05 -2.05
C MET A 38 7.54 -6.94 -1.85
N GLU A 39 7.30 -7.84 -2.81
CA GLU A 39 6.26 -8.86 -2.66
C GLU A 39 6.56 -9.76 -1.45
N GLY A 40 5.54 -10.07 -0.66
CA GLY A 40 5.62 -10.76 0.62
C GLY A 40 5.89 -9.83 1.81
N ARG A 41 6.31 -8.59 1.59
CA ARG A 41 6.63 -7.61 2.64
C ARG A 41 5.62 -6.47 2.67
N GLU A 42 5.66 -5.55 1.71
CA GLU A 42 4.73 -4.42 1.63
C GLU A 42 3.44 -4.79 0.89
N TYR A 43 3.51 -5.74 -0.06
CA TYR A 43 2.34 -6.21 -0.80
C TYR A 43 2.43 -7.71 -1.10
N LYS A 44 1.32 -8.32 -1.52
CA LYS A 44 1.30 -9.70 -2.03
C LYS A 44 0.15 -9.91 -3.00
N HIS A 45 0.33 -10.77 -3.99
CA HIS A 45 -0.78 -11.26 -4.79
C HIS A 45 -1.60 -12.31 -4.01
N VAL A 46 -2.91 -12.27 -4.20
CA VAL A 46 -3.88 -13.15 -3.55
C VAL A 46 -4.81 -13.71 -4.62
N SER A 47 -4.99 -15.03 -4.59
CA SER A 47 -5.94 -15.75 -5.43
C SER A 47 -6.75 -16.74 -4.59
N ALA A 48 -8.01 -16.94 -4.95
CA ALA A 48 -8.92 -17.86 -4.24
C ALA A 48 -8.48 -19.32 -4.33
N ASN A 49 -7.77 -19.71 -5.39
CA ASN A 49 -7.25 -21.06 -5.58
C ASN A 49 -5.85 -21.28 -4.94
N GLY A 50 -5.33 -20.27 -4.22
CA GLY A 50 -4.00 -20.34 -3.60
C GLY A 50 -2.82 -20.23 -4.57
N GLN A 51 -3.06 -20.00 -5.87
CA GLN A 51 -2.05 -19.85 -6.90
C GLN A 51 -2.16 -18.45 -7.53
N PRO A 52 -1.57 -17.43 -6.91
CA PRO A 52 -1.61 -16.08 -7.46
C PRO A 52 -0.70 -15.94 -8.67
N TYR A 53 -1.19 -15.22 -9.67
CA TYR A 53 -0.45 -14.75 -10.84
C TYR A 53 -0.20 -13.23 -10.75
N ASP A 54 0.61 -12.69 -11.65
CA ASP A 54 0.94 -11.26 -11.75
C ASP A 54 -0.28 -10.34 -11.96
N ASN A 55 -1.36 -10.88 -12.52
CA ASN A 55 -2.63 -10.18 -12.70
C ASN A 55 -3.63 -10.37 -11.55
N SER A 56 -3.26 -11.15 -10.52
CA SER A 56 -4.14 -11.41 -9.38
C SER A 56 -4.30 -10.17 -8.50
N MET A 57 -5.31 -10.18 -7.64
CA MET A 57 -5.58 -9.07 -6.73
C MET A 57 -4.41 -8.89 -5.75
N CYS A 58 -3.99 -7.64 -5.52
CA CYS A 58 -2.96 -7.33 -4.54
C CYS A 58 -3.56 -6.89 -3.21
N PHE A 59 -2.96 -7.37 -2.14
CA PHE A 59 -3.18 -6.88 -0.78
C PHE A 59 -1.91 -6.25 -0.24
N TYR A 60 -2.07 -5.35 0.73
CA TYR A 60 -1.00 -4.46 1.18
C TYR A 60 -0.87 -4.45 2.70
N ASP A 61 0.35 -4.40 3.22
CA ASP A 61 0.60 -4.13 4.63
C ASP A 61 0.67 -2.61 4.86
N TRP A 62 -0.46 -2.05 5.28
CA TRP A 62 -0.61 -0.61 5.44
C TRP A 62 0.37 -0.02 6.45
N LYS A 63 0.75 -0.77 7.50
CA LYS A 63 1.69 -0.28 8.53
C LYS A 63 3.11 -0.18 7.99
N LEU A 64 3.53 -1.14 7.17
CA LEU A 64 4.85 -1.07 6.53
C LEU A 64 4.90 0.03 5.46
N ILE A 65 3.79 0.25 4.76
CA ILE A 65 3.67 1.34 3.80
C ILE A 65 3.68 2.70 4.49
N GLU A 66 2.99 2.89 5.61
CA GLU A 66 3.11 4.10 6.43
C GLU A 66 4.55 4.33 6.87
N LYS A 67 5.22 3.30 7.39
CA LYS A 67 6.65 3.38 7.75
C LYS A 67 7.54 3.74 6.56
N TRP A 68 7.19 3.30 5.36
CA TRP A 68 7.88 3.68 4.13
C TRP A 68 7.61 5.14 3.74
N ILE A 69 6.40 5.65 3.97
CA ILE A 69 6.04 7.08 3.79
C ILE A 69 6.84 7.95 4.78
N GLU A 70 6.89 7.57 6.06
CA GLU A 70 7.62 8.30 7.11
C GLU A 70 9.12 8.42 6.83
N ARG A 71 9.68 7.47 6.08
CA ARG A 71 11.10 7.44 5.71
C ARG A 71 11.42 8.20 4.43
N GLN A 72 10.42 8.77 3.76
CA GLN A 72 10.66 9.53 2.54
C GLN A 72 11.51 10.77 2.84
N PRO A 73 12.56 11.06 2.05
CA PRO A 73 13.30 12.29 2.19
C PRO A 73 12.45 13.48 1.74
N ALA A 74 12.91 14.70 2.07
CA ALA A 74 12.31 15.91 1.55
C ALA A 74 12.29 15.90 0.00
N ALA A 75 11.23 16.49 -0.57
CA ALA A 75 11.06 16.56 -2.02
C ALA A 75 12.24 17.31 -2.67
N ILE A 76 12.83 16.69 -3.69
CA ILE A 76 13.89 17.31 -4.48
C ILE A 76 13.23 18.35 -5.41
N PRO A 77 13.62 19.63 -5.37
CA PRO A 77 13.06 20.64 -6.25
C PRO A 77 13.29 20.29 -7.71
N ARG A 78 12.24 20.41 -8.53
CA ARG A 78 12.36 20.23 -9.96
C ARG A 78 13.27 21.34 -10.51
N LYS A 79 14.31 20.97 -11.28
CA LYS A 79 15.08 21.94 -12.06
C LYS A 79 14.10 22.63 -13.03
N LYS A 80 13.91 23.94 -12.88
CA LYS A 80 13.21 24.74 -13.87
C LYS A 80 14.13 24.82 -15.09
N SER A 81 13.69 24.30 -16.23
CA SER A 81 14.38 24.60 -17.49
C SER A 81 14.34 26.11 -17.70
N ALA A 82 15.49 26.67 -18.07
CA ALA A 82 15.63 28.10 -18.41
C ALA A 82 14.83 28.43 -19.67
#